data_AF-A0A453GXK6-F1
#
_entry.id   AF-A0A453GXK6-F1
#
_cell.length_a   1.000
_cell.length_b   1.000
_cell.length_c   1.000
_cell.angle_alpha   90.00
_cell.angle_beta   90.00
_cell.angle_gamma   90.00
#
_symmetry.space_group_name_H-M   'P 1'
#
loop_
_entity.id
_entity.type
_entity.pdbx_description
1 polymer ?
#
loop_
_entity_poly.entity_id
_entity_poly.type
_entity_poly.pdbx_seq_one_letter_code
_entity_poly.pdbx_strand_id
1 'polypeptide(L)' 'MLELAGNAAKDNKKTRIMPRHLLLATRNDEELSKLLDGITIAHSGVLPNIHSVLFSKKANML' A
#
# COMPACT_ATOMS: atom_id res chain seq x y z
N MET A 1 -4.56 7.49 -11.35
CA MET A 1 -3.62 7.63 -10.21
C MET A 1 -4.14 8.56 -9.12
N LEU A 2 -4.48 9.82 -9.40
CA LEU A 2 -4.95 10.76 -8.36
C LEU A 2 -6.26 10.33 -7.69
N GLU A 3 -7.20 9.77 -8.44
CA GLU A 3 -8.43 9.20 -7.90
C GLU A 3 -8.15 8.09 -6.89
N LEU A 4 -7.33 7.09 -7.27
CA LEU A 4 -6.91 5.99 -6.39
C LEU A 4 -6.14 6.48 -5.16
N ALA A 5 -5.26 7.48 -5.32
CA ALA A 5 -4.53 8.08 -4.21
C ALA A 5 -5.44 8.90 -3.28
N GLY A 6 -6.48 9.53 -3.84
CA GLY A 6 -7.54 10.19 -3.09
C GLY A 6 -8.36 9.20 -2.26
N ASN A 7 -8.73 8.06 -2.86
CA ASN A 7 -9.41 6.96 -2.16
C ASN A 7 -8.54 6.42 -1.03
N ALA A 8 -7.26 6.14 -1.29
CA ALA A 8 -6.32 5.70 -0.26
C ALA A 8 -6.12 6.73 0.87
N ALA A 9 -6.17 8.03 0.55
CA ALA A 9 -6.14 9.09 1.57
C ALA A 9 -7.40 9.07 2.44
N LYS A 10 -8.57 8.92 1.81
CA LYS A 10 -9.87 8.84 2.48
C LYS A 10 -9.96 7.61 3.40
N ASP A 11 -9.50 6.44 2.92
CA ASP A 11 -9.48 5.20 3.71
C ASP A 11 -8.57 5.33 4.94
N ASN A 12 -7.45 6.05 4.80
CA ASN A 12 -6.57 6.42 5.91
C ASN A 12 -7.09 7.59 6.76
N LYS A 13 -8.33 8.03 6.54
CA LYS A 13 -8.99 9.13 7.26
C LYS A 13 -8.19 10.45 7.19
N LYS A 14 -7.58 10.73 6.03
CA LYS A 14 -6.83 11.95 5.73
C LYS A 14 -7.50 12.74 4.60
N THR A 15 -7.46 14.06 4.70
CA THR A 15 -7.98 14.97 3.66
C THR A 15 -6.94 15.35 2.61
N ARG A 16 -5.65 15.09 2.88
CA ARG A 16 -4.52 15.40 2.00
C ARG A 16 -3.84 14.12 1.50
N ILE A 17 -3.53 14.10 0.20
CA ILE A 17 -2.71 13.05 -0.41
C ILE A 17 -1.25 13.23 0.06
N MET A 18 -0.66 12.14 0.57
CA MET A 18 0.72 12.06 1.06
C MET A 18 1.47 10.99 0.26
N PRO A 19 2.81 10.94 0.27
CA PRO A 19 3.57 9.94 -0.50
C PRO A 19 3.15 8.49 -0.25
N ARG A 20 2.73 8.16 0.99
CA ARG A 20 2.14 6.86 1.33
C ARG A 20 0.91 6.51 0.48
N HIS A 21 0.04 7.46 0.21
CA HIS A 21 -1.18 7.25 -0.58
C HIS A 21 -0.87 7.00 -2.05
N LEU A 22 0.19 7.62 -2.59
CA LEU A 22 0.67 7.36 -3.94
C LEU A 22 1.17 5.92 -4.07
N LEU A 23 1.97 5.44 -3.12
CA LEU A 23 2.42 4.05 -3.14
C LEU A 23 1.26 3.06 -2.96
N LEU A 24 0.31 3.34 -2.06
CA LEU A 24 -0.89 2.49 -1.91
C LEU A 24 -1.68 2.42 -3.21
N ALA A 25 -1.90 3.54 -3.88
CA ALA A 25 -2.60 3.58 -5.17
C ALA A 25 -1.83 2.83 -6.27
N THR A 26 -0.52 3.03 -6.36
CA THR A 26 0.31 2.39 -7.39
C THR A 26 0.48 0.89 -7.17
N ARG A 27 0.72 0.43 -5.94
CA ARG A 27 1.08 -0.96 -5.66
C ARG A 27 -0.12 -1.89 -5.49
N ASN A 28 -1.33 -1.35 -5.23
CA ASN A 28 -2.57 -2.15 -5.22
C ASN A 28 -3.23 -2.23 -6.60
N ASP A 29 -2.78 -1.44 -7.58
CA ASP A 29 -3.28 -1.48 -8.95
C ASP A 29 -2.28 -2.22 -9.84
N GLU A 30 -2.74 -3.26 -10.54
CA GLU A 30 -1.86 -4.15 -11.30
C GLU A 30 -1.18 -3.43 -12.47
N GLU A 31 -1.92 -2.59 -13.19
CA GLU A 31 -1.41 -1.88 -14.37
C GLU A 31 -0.40 -0.81 -13.96
N LEU A 32 -0.71 -0.02 -12.92
CA LEU A 32 0.20 1.00 -12.40
C LEU A 32 1.45 0.41 -11.76
N SER A 33 1.34 -0.74 -11.08
CA SER A 33 2.49 -1.41 -10.47
C SER A 33 3.47 -1.91 -11.53
N LYS A 34 2.98 -2.43 -12.66
CA LYS A 34 3.82 -2.82 -13.81
C LYS A 34 4.40 -1.61 -14.53
N LEU A 35 3.59 -0.58 -14.76
CA LEU A 35 4.01 0.64 -15.46
C LEU A 35 5.13 1.38 -14.71
N LEU A 36 5.08 1.39 -13.38
CA LEU A 36 6.03 2.09 -12.52
C LEU A 36 7.01 1.12 -11.83
N ASP A 37 7.26 -0.03 -12.46
CA ASP A 37 8.22 -0.99 -11.92
C ASP A 37 9.63 -0.39 -11.88
N GLY A 38 10.40 -0.72 -10.85
CA GLY A 38 11.72 -0.13 -10.59
C GLY A 38 11.73 1.34 -10.11
N ILE A 39 10.60 2.06 -10.10
CA ILE A 39 10.54 3.44 -9.60
C ILE A 39 10.44 3.45 -8.07
N THR A 40 11.25 4.30 -7.43
CA THR A 40 11.19 4.55 -5.99
C THR A 40 10.36 5.79 -5.66
N ILE A 41 9.33 5.63 -4.83
CA ILE A 41 8.54 6.75 -4.30
C ILE A 41 9.07 7.09 -2.91
N ALA A 42 9.75 8.23 -2.76
CA ALA A 42 10.32 8.66 -1.49
C ALA A 42 9.26 8.82 -0.38
N HIS A 43 9.62 8.52 0.88
CA HIS A 43 8.78 8.66 2.08
C HIS A 43 7.46 7.86 2.08
N SER A 44 7.32 6.85 1.22
CA SER A 44 6.05 6.14 1.02
C SER A 44 5.90 4.80 1.76
N GLY A 45 7.00 4.25 2.28
CA GLY A 45 7.02 2.95 2.95
C GLY A 45 6.79 1.78 1.99
N VAL A 46 6.15 0.71 2.48
CA VAL A 46 5.84 -0.52 1.71
C VAL A 46 4.40 -0.97 1.94
N LEU A 47 3.89 -1.90 1.12
CA LEU A 47 2.62 -2.57 1.44
C LEU A 47 2.81 -3.46 2.67
N PRO A 48 1.88 -3.43 3.64
CA PRO A 48 1.95 -4.34 4.79
C PRO A 48 1.73 -5.77 4.29
N ASN A 49 2.76 -6.61 4.43
CA ASN A 49 2.68 -8.02 4.11
C ASN A 49 3.61 -8.79 5.06
N ILE A 50 3.05 -9.76 5.77
CA ILE A 50 3.80 -10.63 6.68
C ILE A 50 3.66 -12.05 6.14
N HIS A 51 4.78 -12.69 5.79
CA HIS A 51 4.75 -14.06 5.30
C HIS A 51 4.17 -15.01 6.36
N SER A 52 3.31 -15.93 5.96
CA SER A 52 2.53 -16.77 6.89
C SER A 52 3.40 -17.58 7.87
N VAL A 53 4.60 -17.98 7.45
CA VAL A 53 5.60 -18.68 8.29
C VAL A 53 6.03 -17.89 9.53
N LEU A 54 5.87 -16.57 9.51
CA LEU A 54 6.27 -15.68 10.61
C LEU A 54 5.20 -15.57 11.70
N PHE A 55 3.99 -16.09 11.47
CA PHE A 55 2.98 -16.11 12.53
C PHE A 55 3.32 -17.16 13.59
N SER A 56 3.14 -16.80 14.86
CA SER A 56 3.23 -17.74 15.98
C SER A 56 2.21 -18.87 15.79
N LYS A 57 2.64 -20.13 15.99
CA LYS A 57 1.79 -21.33 15.88
C LYS A 57 0.51 -21.28 16.74
N LYS A 58 0.46 -20.41 17.76
CA LYS A 58 -0.69 -20.27 18.68
C LYS A 58 -1.81 -19.35 18.17
N ALA A 59 -1.61 -18.63 17.05
CA ALA A 59 -2.61 -17.71 16.52
C ALA A 59 -3.76 -18.40 15.75
N ASN A 60 -3.70 -19.72 15.52
CA ASN A 60 -4.73 -20.50 14.84
C ASN A 60 -5.90 -20.95 15.73
N MET A 61 -6.09 -20.34 16.92
CA MET A 61 -7.30 -20.53 17.73
C MET A 61 -7.99 -19.18 17.89
N LEU A 62 -8.76 -18.79 16.88
CA LEU A 62 -10.00 -17.98 16.96
C LEU A 62 -10.65 -17.97 15.58
#